data_AF-A0A1W9RWL9-F1
#
_entry.id   AF-A0A1W9RWL9-F1
#
_cell.length_a   1.000
_cell.length_b   1.000
_cell.length_c   1.000
_cell.angle_alpha   90.00
_cell.angle_beta   90.00
_cell.angle_gamma   90.00
#
_symmetry.space_group_name_H-M   'P 1'
#
loop_
_entity.id
_entity.type
_entity.pdbx_description
1 polymer ?
#
loop_
_entity_poly.entity_id
_entity_poly.type
_entity_poly.pdbx_seq_one_letter_code
_entity_poly.pdbx_strand_id
1 'polypeptide(L)'
;MTTMRKMIMTTGVAMCIFLTAALFAQNELPREYTPPEELISLNSEIDIATALDLLSEYAIQFARKPIYDPEKHTGPIGVDIRSIAWKKALGLILSRRGLWYVEKPRYIEIVNADEYESRLTGGDNLKLGAGEDLKPNSREVKIETVFFEGDRKALKEIGLDWSTFYQGKVFIDANQLGSLDITDNMFSVGARIPKNVVGVDLELLLKAFDSKKIGKVLAQPQVVVTEGKEGVIQVGQDFSIKERDFAGNVIDRFYSTGTILRVMPYVIQKSGPDGKPLEPVIFLKIHVERSTAHPDVVSTIINKSQANSYLQLYDGEETLIAGLYSTEKNSVRKGVPILKDMPWWFFGFPYIFGYNRTEENEKELVIIIKASLLKDVLTRQKVTKTNALNLSHTVAQNYQSDSFIRNDFSQVNVYQNTPVQDFKVTTNPEAAMISQPSSMPIQSTAPIVQNYSPLPKYCLGKVVKIKDQFALINWQSKPEVLNIDGRTASVVRKSNSNRKVTIIGIAKILGTRQNRSVAKIAKKRLNSQIRAGDFIVVKLNATED
;
A
#
# COMPACT_ATOMS: atom_id res chain seq x y z
N MET A 1 35.37 57.99 36.37
CA MET A 1 34.47 57.54 35.28
C MET A 1 34.14 56.03 35.29
N THR A 2 34.97 55.18 35.90
CA THR A 2 34.77 53.71 35.92
C THR A 2 33.73 53.21 36.95
N THR A 3 33.55 53.91 38.07
CA THR A 3 32.57 53.56 39.10
C THR A 3 31.13 53.87 38.69
N MET A 4 30.93 55.01 38.03
CA MET A 4 29.61 55.46 37.56
C MET A 4 29.05 54.56 36.44
N ARG A 5 29.93 53.98 35.61
CA ARG A 5 29.54 53.08 34.52
C ARG A 5 29.12 51.69 35.02
N LYS A 6 29.73 51.19 36.10
CA LYS A 6 29.31 49.93 36.76
C LYS A 6 27.97 50.10 37.46
N MET A 7 27.72 51.23 38.11
CA MET A 7 26.46 51.49 38.81
C MET A 7 25.26 51.53 37.85
N ILE A 8 25.41 52.21 36.70
CA ILE A 8 24.37 52.30 35.66
C ILE A 8 24.09 50.91 35.03
N MET A 9 25.13 50.09 34.85
CA MET A 9 24.98 48.74 34.28
C MET A 9 24.31 47.77 35.26
N THR A 10 24.61 47.87 36.56
CA THR A 10 23.95 47.03 37.59
C THR A 10 22.49 47.42 37.82
N THR A 11 22.13 48.72 37.76
CA THR A 11 20.72 49.14 37.84
C THR A 11 19.94 48.78 36.58
N GLY A 12 20.56 48.81 35.40
CA GLY A 12 19.93 48.36 34.16
C GLY A 12 19.62 46.86 34.14
N VAL A 13 20.55 46.04 34.63
CA VAL A 13 20.34 44.58 34.72
C VAL A 13 19.30 44.21 35.78
N ALA A 14 19.30 44.88 36.94
CA ALA A 14 18.25 44.68 37.95
C ALA A 14 16.86 45.09 37.44
N MET A 15 16.77 46.17 36.67
CA MET A 15 15.53 46.61 36.04
C MET A 15 15.05 45.64 34.96
N CYS A 16 15.96 45.08 34.15
CA CYS A 16 15.61 44.04 33.17
C CYS A 16 15.17 42.73 33.83
N ILE A 17 15.79 42.31 34.94
CA ILE A 17 15.38 41.11 35.68
C ILE A 17 14.01 41.31 36.36
N PHE A 18 13.74 42.51 36.91
CA PHE A 18 12.42 42.85 37.45
C PHE A 18 11.34 42.92 36.37
N LEU A 19 11.68 43.41 35.16
CA LEU A 19 10.75 43.44 34.03
C LEU A 19 10.43 42.02 33.51
N THR A 20 11.41 41.11 33.56
CA THR A 20 11.17 39.69 33.21
C THR A 20 10.34 38.98 34.29
N ALA A 21 10.54 39.25 35.58
CA ALA A 21 9.74 38.65 36.64
C ALA A 21 8.26 39.11 36.60
N ALA A 22 8.02 40.37 36.21
CA ALA A 22 6.65 40.87 36.01
C ALA A 22 5.94 40.22 34.80
N LEU A 23 6.69 39.82 33.75
CA LEU A 23 6.15 39.11 32.59
C LEU A 23 5.83 37.63 32.87
N PHE A 24 6.52 36.99 33.82
CA PHE A 24 6.23 35.60 34.22
C PHE A 24 5.20 35.47 35.36
N ALA A 25 4.84 36.56 36.04
CA ALA A 25 3.87 36.56 37.15
C ALA A 25 2.41 36.78 36.72
N GLN A 26 2.11 36.93 35.43
CA GLN A 26 0.74 37.20 34.93
C GLN A 26 0.11 36.06 34.12
N ASN A 27 0.58 34.83 34.28
CA ASN A 27 -0.02 33.69 33.57
C ASN A 27 -1.02 32.85 34.40
N GLU A 28 -1.43 33.33 35.59
CA GLU A 28 -2.68 32.85 36.17
C GLU A 28 -3.85 33.51 35.45
N LEU A 29 -4.55 32.73 34.62
CA LEU A 29 -5.80 33.13 33.99
C LEU A 29 -6.71 33.79 35.03
N PRO A 30 -7.30 34.96 34.75
CA PRO A 30 -8.25 35.58 35.66
C PRO A 30 -9.36 34.56 35.97
N ARG A 31 -9.70 34.39 37.26
CA ARG A 31 -10.85 33.56 37.66
C ARG A 31 -12.06 34.10 36.92
N GLU A 32 -12.55 33.32 35.97
CA GLU A 32 -13.75 33.65 35.20
C GLU A 32 -14.89 33.85 36.20
N TYR A 33 -15.32 35.11 36.36
CA TYR A 33 -16.37 35.46 37.29
C TYR A 33 -17.65 34.79 36.80
N THR A 34 -18.07 33.73 37.49
CA THR A 34 -19.37 33.12 37.26
C THR A 34 -20.40 33.87 38.11
N PRO A 35 -21.43 34.49 37.50
CA PRO A 35 -22.50 35.12 38.25
C PRO A 35 -23.11 34.12 39.24
N PRO A 36 -23.50 34.53 40.47
CA PRO A 36 -24.14 33.64 41.43
C PRO A 36 -25.41 32.94 40.89
N GLU A 37 -26.04 33.57 39.90
CA GLU A 37 -27.25 33.14 39.19
C GLU A 37 -27.02 31.92 38.29
N GLU A 38 -25.78 31.66 37.90
CA GLU A 38 -25.40 30.53 37.04
C GLU A 38 -24.98 29.28 37.84
N LEU A 39 -25.01 29.35 39.16
CA LEU A 39 -24.61 28.27 40.05
C LEU A 39 -25.76 27.29 40.26
N ILE A 40 -25.49 26.01 40.05
CA ILE A 40 -26.44 24.92 40.26
C ILE A 40 -25.93 23.95 41.33
N SER A 41 -26.88 23.36 42.06
CA SER A 41 -26.64 22.27 43.00
C SER A 41 -27.54 21.08 42.67
N LEU A 42 -26.96 19.90 42.55
CA LEU A 42 -27.65 18.65 42.18
C LEU A 42 -27.15 17.51 43.06
N ASN A 43 -28.07 16.71 43.59
CA ASN A 43 -27.72 15.52 44.38
C ASN A 43 -27.30 14.37 43.46
N SER A 44 -26.28 13.60 43.87
CA SER A 44 -25.76 12.42 43.16
C SER A 44 -26.78 11.34 42.79
N GLU A 45 -27.91 11.24 43.51
CA GLU A 45 -28.94 10.23 43.31
C GLU A 45 -29.98 10.59 42.24
N ILE A 46 -30.01 11.84 41.76
CA ILE A 46 -30.98 12.27 40.76
C ILE A 46 -30.76 11.57 39.42
N ASP A 47 -31.84 11.24 38.72
CA ASP A 47 -31.76 10.67 37.37
C ASP A 47 -31.13 11.66 36.38
N ILE A 48 -30.27 11.17 35.49
CA ILE A 48 -29.57 11.99 34.51
C ILE A 48 -30.53 12.71 33.56
N ALA A 49 -31.67 12.10 33.19
CA ALA A 49 -32.64 12.76 32.32
C ALA A 49 -33.20 14.01 33.01
N THR A 50 -33.60 13.87 34.28
CA THR A 50 -34.07 15.00 35.11
C THR A 50 -32.98 16.04 35.33
N ALA A 51 -31.73 15.62 35.55
CA ALA A 51 -30.60 16.54 35.71
C ALA A 51 -30.32 17.35 34.45
N LEU A 52 -30.42 16.72 33.27
CA LEU A 52 -30.23 17.37 31.98
C LEU A 52 -31.38 18.33 31.66
N ASP A 53 -32.62 18.00 32.02
CA ASP A 53 -33.76 18.91 31.87
C ASP A 53 -33.58 20.17 32.72
N LEU A 54 -33.18 20.02 33.99
CA LEU A 54 -32.86 21.17 34.87
C LEU A 54 -31.71 22.01 34.30
N LEU A 55 -30.63 21.37 33.84
CA LEU A 55 -29.51 22.08 33.22
C LEU A 55 -29.89 22.75 31.89
N SER A 56 -30.87 22.21 31.17
CA SER A 56 -31.40 22.78 29.93
C SER A 56 -32.08 24.12 30.19
N GLU A 57 -32.78 24.30 31.32
CA GLU A 57 -33.38 25.58 31.71
C GLU A 57 -32.31 26.68 31.85
N TYR A 58 -31.21 26.38 32.55
CA TYR A 58 -30.07 27.29 32.68
C TYR A 58 -29.39 27.54 31.33
N ALA A 59 -29.23 26.50 30.50
CA ALA A 59 -28.63 26.64 29.18
C ALA A 59 -29.48 27.52 28.23
N ILE A 60 -30.81 27.45 28.33
CA ILE A 60 -31.73 28.32 27.61
C ILE A 60 -31.62 29.77 28.11
N GLN A 61 -31.57 29.96 29.44
CA GLN A 61 -31.51 31.30 30.04
C GLN A 61 -30.21 32.03 29.73
N PHE A 62 -29.06 31.38 29.95
CA PHE A 62 -27.74 32.02 29.87
C PHE A 62 -27.06 31.85 28.51
N ALA A 63 -27.26 30.70 27.83
CA ALA A 63 -26.63 30.42 26.54
C ALA A 63 -27.59 30.48 25.33
N ARG A 64 -28.91 30.62 25.55
CA ARG A 64 -29.96 30.55 24.51
C ARG A 64 -29.90 29.26 23.68
N LYS A 65 -29.45 28.16 24.29
CA LYS A 65 -29.27 26.86 23.65
C LYS A 65 -29.84 25.77 24.55
N PRO A 66 -30.95 25.10 24.19
CA PRO A 66 -31.42 23.93 24.93
C PRO A 66 -30.43 22.78 24.82
N ILE A 67 -30.42 21.89 25.82
CA ILE A 67 -29.67 20.65 25.80
C ILE A 67 -30.52 19.56 25.14
N TYR A 68 -29.94 18.80 24.22
CA TYR A 68 -30.58 17.71 23.50
C TYR A 68 -29.80 16.41 23.69
N ASP A 69 -30.48 15.41 24.27
CA ASP A 69 -29.98 14.04 24.39
C ASP A 69 -30.63 13.13 23.32
N PRO A 70 -29.90 12.67 22.29
CA PRO A 70 -30.45 11.79 21.27
C PRO A 70 -30.75 10.38 21.78
N GLU A 71 -29.99 9.88 22.76
CA GLU A 71 -30.10 8.50 23.24
C GLU A 71 -30.98 8.36 24.49
N LYS A 72 -31.37 9.50 25.09
CA LYS A 72 -32.23 9.58 26.29
C LYS A 72 -31.70 8.70 27.42
N HIS A 73 -30.48 9.01 27.86
CA HIS A 73 -29.81 8.29 28.92
C HIS A 73 -30.61 8.34 30.23
N THR A 74 -30.54 7.26 31.02
CA THR A 74 -31.23 7.13 32.32
C THR A 74 -30.27 6.64 33.42
N GLY A 75 -30.71 6.69 34.67
CA GLY A 75 -29.99 6.30 35.88
C GLY A 75 -29.39 7.48 36.65
N PRO A 76 -28.84 7.26 37.86
CA PRO A 76 -28.36 8.31 38.75
C PRO A 76 -27.08 9.00 38.24
N ILE A 77 -26.97 10.33 38.39
CA ILE A 77 -25.79 11.08 37.92
C ILE A 77 -24.48 10.64 38.60
N GLY A 78 -24.54 10.12 39.84
CA GLY A 78 -23.39 9.55 40.54
C GLY A 78 -22.30 10.55 40.93
N VAL A 79 -22.59 11.86 40.85
CA VAL A 79 -21.70 12.96 41.23
C VAL A 79 -22.53 14.00 41.99
N ASP A 80 -22.06 14.40 43.16
CA ASP A 80 -22.69 15.45 43.96
C ASP A 80 -22.16 16.83 43.52
N ILE A 81 -23.07 17.75 43.20
CA ILE A 81 -22.75 19.07 42.63
C ILE A 81 -23.24 20.13 43.61
N ARG A 82 -22.31 20.96 44.11
CA ARG A 82 -22.61 21.98 45.11
C ARG A 82 -22.12 23.34 44.62
N SER A 83 -23.05 24.18 44.17
CA SER A 83 -22.79 25.57 43.78
C SER A 83 -21.69 25.70 42.72
N ILE A 84 -21.82 24.95 41.63
CA ILE A 84 -20.89 24.99 40.49
C ILE A 84 -21.61 25.63 39.30
N ALA A 85 -20.89 26.36 38.44
CA ALA A 85 -21.41 26.87 37.17
C ALA A 85 -22.12 25.76 36.37
N TRP A 86 -23.33 25.99 35.87
CA TRP A 86 -24.15 24.98 35.18
C TRP A 86 -23.41 24.27 34.04
N LYS A 87 -22.58 25.00 33.28
CA LYS A 87 -21.78 24.42 32.18
C LYS A 87 -20.70 23.46 32.68
N LYS A 88 -20.08 23.79 33.81
CA LYS A 88 -19.08 22.92 34.46
C LYS A 88 -19.75 21.73 35.15
N ALA A 89 -20.93 21.93 35.74
CA ALA A 89 -21.77 20.87 36.26
C ALA A 89 -22.15 19.86 35.16
N LEU A 90 -22.61 20.35 33.98
CA LEU A 90 -22.90 19.52 32.81
C LEU A 90 -21.68 18.68 32.39
N GLY A 91 -20.50 19.31 32.27
CA GLY A 91 -19.27 18.60 31.94
C GLY A 91 -18.91 17.50 32.94
N LEU A 92 -19.06 17.76 34.25
CA LEU A 92 -18.78 16.78 35.30
C LEU A 92 -19.74 15.58 35.25
N ILE A 93 -21.05 15.82 35.08
CA ILE A 93 -22.06 14.75 34.98
C ILE A 93 -21.77 13.86 33.78
N LEU A 94 -21.52 14.47 32.61
CA LEU A 94 -21.30 13.74 31.37
C LEU A 94 -19.99 12.94 31.42
N SER A 95 -18.91 13.56 31.91
CA SER A 95 -17.58 12.92 31.98
C SER A 95 -17.57 11.65 32.85
N ARG A 96 -18.38 11.60 33.92
CA ARG A 96 -18.48 10.41 34.79
C ARG A 96 -18.99 9.18 34.06
N ARG A 97 -19.75 9.37 32.98
CA ARG A 97 -20.39 8.31 32.20
C ARG A 97 -19.76 8.13 30.81
N GLY A 98 -18.59 8.72 30.55
CA GLY A 98 -17.94 8.65 29.23
C GLY A 98 -18.72 9.40 28.15
N LEU A 99 -19.51 10.39 28.54
CA LEU A 99 -20.25 11.26 27.63
C LEU A 99 -19.56 12.62 27.54
N TRP A 100 -19.82 13.32 26.44
CA TRP A 100 -19.37 14.69 26.22
C TRP A 100 -20.49 15.53 25.60
N TYR A 101 -20.30 16.84 25.51
CA TYR A 101 -21.25 17.73 24.85
C TYR A 101 -20.60 18.49 23.70
N VAL A 102 -21.38 18.74 22.65
CA VAL A 102 -21.00 19.54 21.49
C VAL A 102 -21.90 20.75 21.40
N GLU A 103 -21.31 21.95 21.43
CA GLU A 103 -22.06 23.17 21.21
C GLU A 103 -22.39 23.36 19.72
N LYS A 104 -23.69 23.35 19.38
CA LYS A 104 -24.19 23.76 18.06
C LYS A 104 -24.65 25.21 18.12
N PRO A 105 -24.87 25.87 16.96
CA PRO A 105 -25.37 27.25 16.94
C PRO A 105 -26.73 27.43 17.64
N ARG A 106 -27.57 26.39 17.69
CA ARG A 106 -28.95 26.47 18.19
C ARG A 106 -29.24 25.61 19.43
N TYR A 107 -28.38 24.67 19.80
CA TYR A 107 -28.60 23.74 20.90
C TYR A 107 -27.25 23.13 21.35
N ILE A 108 -27.23 22.45 22.48
CA ILE A 108 -26.10 21.66 22.97
C ILE A 108 -26.46 20.19 22.80
N GLU A 109 -25.67 19.45 22.04
CA GLU A 109 -25.90 18.02 21.76
C GLU A 109 -25.05 17.17 22.69
N ILE A 110 -25.64 16.17 23.35
CA ILE A 110 -24.90 15.17 24.11
C ILE A 110 -24.45 14.07 23.16
N VAL A 111 -23.18 13.70 23.26
CA VAL A 111 -22.54 12.70 22.41
C VAL A 111 -21.71 11.77 23.28
N ASN A 112 -21.36 10.60 22.75
CA ASN A 112 -20.36 9.76 23.38
C ASN A 112 -18.97 10.43 23.28
N ALA A 113 -18.14 10.33 24.33
CA ALA A 113 -16.82 10.95 24.35
C ALA A 113 -15.90 10.38 23.26
N ASP A 114 -15.95 9.07 23.00
CA ASP A 114 -15.15 8.41 21.95
C ASP A 114 -15.60 8.87 20.55
N GLU A 115 -16.91 9.08 20.37
CA GLU A 115 -17.46 9.62 19.13
C GLU A 115 -17.03 11.09 18.92
N TYR A 116 -16.97 11.87 20.00
CA TYR A 116 -16.50 13.26 19.95
C TYR A 116 -15.01 13.36 19.61
N GLU A 117 -14.16 12.55 20.25
CA GLU A 117 -12.74 12.46 19.88
C GLU A 117 -12.55 11.99 18.44
N SER A 118 -13.38 11.04 17.97
CA SER A 118 -13.40 10.61 16.58
C SER A 118 -13.84 11.72 15.61
N ARG A 119 -14.72 12.64 16.04
CA ARG A 119 -15.13 13.83 15.25
C ARG A 119 -14.05 14.92 15.25
N LEU A 120 -13.34 15.11 16.36
CA LEU A 120 -12.20 16.03 16.49
C LEU A 120 -10.98 15.58 15.68
N THR A 121 -10.73 14.27 15.66
CA THR A 121 -9.67 13.64 14.85
C THR A 121 -10.10 13.30 13.43
N GLY A 122 -11.40 13.33 13.14
CA GLY A 122 -12.03 12.82 11.91
C GLY A 122 -12.69 13.88 11.04
N GLY A 123 -12.10 15.07 10.95
CA GLY A 123 -12.56 16.13 10.04
C GLY A 123 -12.21 15.93 8.55
N ASP A 124 -11.30 15.01 8.21
CA ASP A 124 -10.75 14.90 6.84
C ASP A 124 -10.80 13.46 6.27
N ASN A 125 -11.76 12.64 6.69
CA ASN A 125 -11.95 11.33 6.06
C ASN A 125 -12.60 11.53 4.68
N LEU A 126 -11.78 11.57 3.63
CA LEU A 126 -12.28 11.60 2.26
C LEU A 126 -12.78 10.19 1.91
N LYS A 127 -14.10 10.05 1.80
CA LYS A 127 -14.72 8.83 1.27
C LYS A 127 -14.66 8.88 -0.24
N LEU A 128 -13.71 8.17 -0.84
CA LEU A 128 -13.81 7.85 -2.26
C LEU A 128 -14.91 6.78 -2.40
N GLY A 129 -15.75 6.90 -3.43
CA GLY A 129 -16.80 5.91 -3.70
C GLY A 129 -16.24 4.47 -3.69
N ALA A 130 -17.10 3.50 -3.39
CA ALA A 130 -16.76 2.08 -3.16
C ALA A 130 -16.23 1.69 -1.76
N GLY A 131 -16.43 2.56 -0.75
CA GLY A 131 -16.08 2.22 0.64
C GLY A 131 -14.60 2.40 0.95
N GLU A 132 -13.91 3.24 0.15
CA GLU A 132 -12.54 3.58 0.39
C GLU A 132 -12.44 4.82 1.28
N ASP A 133 -12.17 4.58 2.57
CA ASP A 133 -11.87 5.65 3.52
C ASP A 133 -10.37 5.97 3.44
N LEU A 134 -10.02 7.19 3.00
CA LEU A 134 -8.66 7.73 3.11
C LEU A 134 -8.59 8.65 4.33
N LYS A 135 -7.53 8.50 5.13
CA LYS A 135 -7.29 9.29 6.34
C LYS A 135 -5.97 10.04 6.19
N PRO A 136 -5.86 11.33 6.56
CA PRO A 136 -4.58 12.04 6.48
C PRO A 136 -3.44 11.42 7.29
N ASN A 137 -3.77 10.62 8.31
CA ASN A 137 -2.83 9.88 9.16
C ASN A 137 -2.66 8.41 8.75
N SER A 138 -3.17 8.01 7.58
CA SER A 138 -3.01 6.64 7.10
C SER A 138 -1.54 6.33 6.86
N ARG A 139 -1.09 5.18 7.32
CA ARG A 139 0.28 4.72 7.13
C ARG A 139 0.52 4.41 5.65
N GLU A 140 1.65 4.86 5.13
CA GLU A 140 2.10 4.57 3.77
C GLU A 140 3.29 3.63 3.86
N VAL A 141 3.31 2.60 3.03
CA VAL A 141 4.41 1.63 2.93
C VAL A 141 5.01 1.75 1.53
N LYS A 142 6.33 1.91 1.45
CA LYS A 142 7.09 1.81 0.20
C LYS A 142 7.58 0.37 0.06
N ILE A 143 7.20 -0.26 -1.06
CA ILE A 143 7.61 -1.61 -1.42
C ILE A 143 8.56 -1.50 -2.62
N GLU A 144 9.71 -2.16 -2.51
CA GLU A 144 10.71 -2.23 -3.57
C GLU A 144 11.00 -3.70 -3.87
N THR A 145 11.10 -4.05 -5.14
CA THR A 145 11.41 -5.42 -5.57
C THR A 145 12.62 -5.41 -6.47
N VAL A 146 13.44 -6.44 -6.40
CA VAL A 146 14.57 -6.67 -7.31
C VAL A 146 14.42 -8.04 -7.96
N PHE A 147 14.43 -8.07 -9.29
CA PHE A 147 14.56 -9.29 -10.07
C PHE A 147 16.02 -9.44 -10.50
N PHE A 148 16.68 -10.51 -10.07
CA PHE A 148 18.05 -10.81 -10.45
C PHE A 148 18.10 -12.14 -11.20
N GLU A 149 18.83 -12.19 -12.32
CA GLU A 149 19.12 -13.42 -13.05
C GLU A 149 20.63 -13.59 -13.20
N GLY A 150 21.16 -14.75 -12.82
CA GLY A 150 22.57 -15.07 -12.98
C GLY A 150 22.85 -16.48 -13.50
N ASP A 151 24.10 -16.72 -13.88
CA ASP A 151 24.58 -18.04 -14.24
C ASP A 151 24.78 -18.87 -12.97
N ARG A 152 24.01 -19.94 -12.84
CA ARG A 152 24.01 -20.77 -11.63
C ARG A 152 25.38 -21.43 -11.39
N LYS A 153 26.09 -21.85 -12.44
CA LYS A 153 27.40 -22.50 -12.30
C LYS A 153 28.39 -21.51 -11.72
N ALA A 154 28.43 -20.29 -12.25
CA ALA A 154 29.29 -19.23 -11.74
C ALA A 154 28.92 -18.82 -10.31
N LEU A 155 27.63 -18.62 -10.00
CA LEU A 155 27.18 -18.26 -8.64
C LEU A 155 27.55 -19.35 -7.62
N LYS A 156 27.41 -20.63 -7.99
CA LYS A 156 27.79 -21.77 -7.15
C LYS A 156 29.31 -21.89 -6.97
N GLU A 157 30.09 -21.60 -8.00
CA GLU A 157 31.56 -21.57 -7.94
C GLU A 157 32.10 -20.46 -7.03
N ILE A 158 31.31 -19.40 -6.83
CA ILE A 158 31.55 -18.29 -5.88
C ILE A 158 31.01 -18.61 -4.48
N GLY A 159 30.36 -19.77 -4.33
CA GLY A 159 29.84 -20.22 -3.03
C GLY A 159 28.66 -19.40 -2.56
N LEU A 160 27.96 -18.74 -3.48
CA LEU A 160 26.77 -17.96 -3.17
C LEU A 160 25.62 -18.91 -2.82
N ASP A 161 25.05 -18.72 -1.62
CA ASP A 161 23.84 -19.41 -1.20
C ASP A 161 22.76 -18.40 -0.79
N TRP A 162 21.74 -18.27 -1.64
CA TRP A 162 20.60 -17.39 -1.41
C TRP A 162 19.77 -17.75 -0.17
N SER A 163 19.87 -18.98 0.33
CA SER A 163 19.19 -19.38 1.58
C SER A 163 19.76 -18.67 2.81
N THR A 164 20.98 -18.14 2.72
CA THR A 164 21.63 -17.37 3.79
C THR A 164 21.21 -15.90 3.80
N PHE A 165 20.41 -15.45 2.82
CA PHE A 165 20.00 -14.07 2.71
C PHE A 165 19.18 -13.62 3.93
N TYR A 166 19.69 -12.62 4.65
CA TYR A 166 19.03 -12.04 5.80
C TYR A 166 19.34 -10.55 5.91
N GLN A 167 18.31 -9.72 6.07
CA GLN A 167 18.44 -8.26 6.26
C GLN A 167 19.35 -7.56 5.22
N GLY A 168 19.19 -7.90 3.94
CA GLY A 168 19.95 -7.27 2.86
C GLY A 168 21.40 -7.74 2.74
N LYS A 169 21.80 -8.78 3.48
CA LYS A 169 23.15 -9.37 3.40
C LYS A 169 23.08 -10.81 2.93
N VAL A 170 24.04 -11.19 2.09
CA VAL A 170 24.27 -12.59 1.70
C VAL A 170 25.62 -13.03 2.28
N PHE A 171 25.68 -14.24 2.78
CA PHE A 171 26.89 -14.82 3.35
C PHE A 171 27.63 -15.62 2.28
N ILE A 172 28.92 -15.31 2.08
CA ILE A 172 29.78 -15.92 1.06
C ILE A 172 31.07 -16.44 1.72
N ASP A 173 31.61 -17.54 1.21
CA ASP A 173 32.89 -18.08 1.65
C ASP A 173 34.03 -17.08 1.38
N ALA A 174 34.78 -16.76 2.44
CA ALA A 174 35.86 -15.77 2.43
C ALA A 174 36.97 -16.10 1.42
N ASN A 175 37.20 -17.38 1.12
CA ASN A 175 38.25 -17.81 0.20
C ASN A 175 37.94 -17.49 -1.27
N GLN A 176 36.68 -17.21 -1.60
CA GLN A 176 36.22 -16.97 -2.98
C GLN A 176 35.96 -15.48 -3.26
N LEU A 177 35.93 -14.65 -2.21
CA LEU A 177 35.74 -13.19 -2.30
C LEU A 177 36.87 -12.44 -3.03
N GLY A 178 38.11 -12.95 -2.95
CA GLY A 178 39.26 -12.36 -3.64
C GLY A 178 39.13 -12.34 -5.17
N SER A 179 38.21 -13.14 -5.73
CA SER A 179 37.89 -13.14 -7.16
C SER A 179 36.87 -12.08 -7.59
N LEU A 180 36.25 -11.35 -6.65
CA LEU A 180 35.17 -10.38 -6.92
C LEU A 180 35.60 -8.89 -6.85
N ASP A 181 36.86 -8.59 -6.53
CA ASP A 181 37.42 -7.21 -6.44
C ASP A 181 36.59 -6.24 -5.56
N ILE A 182 35.99 -6.73 -4.48
CA ILE A 182 35.22 -5.92 -3.53
C ILE A 182 36.20 -5.36 -2.47
N THR A 183 36.19 -4.04 -2.23
CA THR A 183 37.19 -3.36 -1.38
C THR A 183 36.94 -3.60 0.12
N ASP A 184 38.01 -3.80 0.90
CA ASP A 184 38.00 -4.19 2.33
C ASP A 184 37.23 -3.27 3.30
N ASN A 185 36.97 -2.01 2.95
CA ASN A 185 36.34 -1.04 3.86
C ASN A 185 34.81 -1.12 3.94
N MET A 186 34.18 -2.10 3.31
CA MET A 186 32.71 -2.17 3.16
C MET A 186 32.06 -3.30 3.97
N PHE A 187 32.79 -3.93 4.90
CA PHE A 187 32.29 -5.07 5.69
C PHE A 187 31.79 -4.66 7.09
N SER A 188 30.55 -5.03 7.44
CA SER A 188 30.02 -4.90 8.80
C SER A 188 29.96 -6.28 9.47
N VAL A 189 31.04 -6.63 10.17
CA VAL A 189 31.14 -7.90 10.93
C VAL A 189 30.40 -7.77 12.26
N GLY A 190 29.29 -8.48 12.39
CA GLY A 190 28.44 -8.42 13.60
C GLY A 190 27.58 -9.66 13.80
N ALA A 191 28.17 -10.86 13.86
CA ALA A 191 27.55 -12.06 14.45
C ALA A 191 28.59 -13.19 14.59
N ARG A 192 28.38 -14.10 15.56
CA ARG A 192 29.15 -15.35 15.70
C ARG A 192 28.80 -16.32 14.55
N ILE A 193 29.52 -16.19 13.45
CA ILE A 193 29.47 -17.07 12.27
C ILE A 193 30.80 -17.87 12.23
N PRO A 194 30.83 -19.14 11.77
CA PRO A 194 32.08 -19.89 11.57
C PRO A 194 33.12 -19.08 10.81
N LYS A 195 34.40 -19.25 11.16
CA LYS A 195 35.55 -18.36 10.87
C LYS A 195 35.85 -17.99 9.40
N ASN A 196 35.08 -18.44 8.43
CA ASN A 196 35.39 -18.32 7.00
C ASN A 196 34.25 -17.72 6.15
N VAL A 197 33.26 -17.05 6.72
CA VAL A 197 32.10 -16.54 5.97
C VAL A 197 31.92 -15.04 6.21
N VAL A 198 31.78 -14.26 5.14
CA VAL A 198 31.66 -12.79 5.17
C VAL A 198 30.27 -12.39 4.68
N GLY A 199 29.62 -11.47 5.41
CA GLY A 199 28.35 -10.87 4.98
C GLY A 199 28.60 -9.71 4.03
N VAL A 200 28.05 -9.80 2.82
CA VAL A 200 28.16 -8.77 1.77
C VAL A 200 26.80 -8.12 1.54
N ASP A 201 26.77 -6.80 1.42
CA ASP A 201 25.54 -6.06 1.10
C ASP A 201 25.03 -6.44 -0.30
N LEU A 202 23.74 -6.72 -0.39
CA LEU A 202 23.09 -7.20 -1.61
C LEU A 202 23.29 -6.25 -2.79
N GLU A 203 23.09 -4.95 -2.60
CA GLU A 203 23.21 -3.98 -3.71
C GLU A 203 24.62 -3.98 -4.31
N LEU A 204 25.64 -4.06 -3.45
CA LEU A 204 27.03 -4.13 -3.87
C LEU A 204 27.33 -5.44 -4.59
N LEU A 205 26.84 -6.55 -4.05
CA LEU A 205 26.99 -7.87 -4.65
C LEU A 205 26.36 -7.94 -6.05
N LEU A 206 25.14 -7.43 -6.20
CA LEU A 206 24.44 -7.38 -7.48
C LEU A 206 25.18 -6.52 -8.51
N LYS A 207 25.74 -5.37 -8.09
CA LYS A 207 26.60 -4.52 -8.92
C LYS A 207 27.88 -5.24 -9.35
N ALA A 208 28.51 -5.98 -8.45
CA ALA A 208 29.69 -6.77 -8.76
C ALA A 208 29.38 -7.87 -9.78
N PHE A 209 28.28 -8.60 -9.60
CA PHE A 209 27.85 -9.64 -10.56
C PHE A 209 27.54 -9.08 -11.94
N ASP A 210 26.92 -7.90 -12.04
CA ASP A 210 26.68 -7.23 -13.31
C ASP A 210 27.99 -6.83 -13.99
N SER A 211 28.92 -6.24 -13.23
CA SER A 211 30.24 -5.84 -13.76
C SER A 211 31.07 -7.02 -14.28
N LYS A 212 30.98 -8.18 -13.63
CA LYS A 212 31.70 -9.41 -14.01
C LYS A 212 30.91 -10.30 -14.97
N LYS A 213 29.73 -9.87 -15.41
CA LYS A 213 28.83 -10.62 -16.31
C LYS A 213 28.42 -11.99 -15.75
N ILE A 214 28.40 -12.14 -14.43
CA ILE A 214 28.01 -13.36 -13.71
C ILE A 214 26.48 -13.42 -13.60
N GLY A 215 25.84 -12.26 -13.52
CA GLY A 215 24.39 -12.10 -13.56
C GLY A 215 24.03 -10.63 -13.72
N LYS A 216 22.75 -10.33 -13.84
CA LYS A 216 22.26 -8.96 -14.06
C LYS A 216 20.95 -8.72 -13.35
N VAL A 217 20.72 -7.47 -12.98
CA VAL A 217 19.42 -7.02 -12.49
C VAL A 217 18.49 -6.83 -13.68
N LEU A 218 17.36 -7.52 -13.65
CA LEU A 218 16.40 -7.57 -14.73
C LEU A 218 15.35 -6.46 -14.66
N ALA A 219 14.93 -6.11 -13.44
CA ALA A 219 13.94 -5.08 -13.17
C ALA A 219 13.94 -4.71 -11.67
N GLN A 220 13.60 -3.46 -11.38
CA GLN A 220 13.45 -2.94 -10.01
C GLN A 220 12.17 -2.10 -9.85
N PRO A 221 10.97 -2.72 -9.86
CA PRO A 221 9.74 -1.97 -9.64
C PRO A 221 9.64 -1.52 -8.18
N GLN A 222 9.10 -0.32 -7.98
CA GLN A 222 8.81 0.23 -6.65
C GLN A 222 7.44 0.88 -6.64
N VAL A 223 6.73 0.76 -5.52
CA VAL A 223 5.40 1.36 -5.34
C VAL A 223 5.19 1.78 -3.90
N VAL A 224 4.59 2.95 -3.69
CA VAL A 224 4.16 3.43 -2.38
C VAL A 224 2.66 3.23 -2.26
N VAL A 225 2.22 2.56 -1.20
CA VAL A 225 0.83 2.14 -1.04
C VAL A 225 0.36 2.45 0.37
N THR A 226 -0.84 3.01 0.47
CA THR A 226 -1.53 3.24 1.74
C THR A 226 -1.96 1.90 2.37
N GLU A 227 -1.84 1.81 3.69
CA GLU A 227 -2.29 0.65 4.46
C GLU A 227 -3.74 0.24 4.11
N GLY A 228 -3.94 -1.05 3.84
CA GLY A 228 -5.24 -1.63 3.51
C GLY A 228 -5.73 -1.35 2.09
N LYS A 229 -4.92 -0.70 1.24
CA LYS A 229 -5.22 -0.46 -0.18
C LYS A 229 -4.36 -1.32 -1.09
N GLU A 230 -4.89 -1.61 -2.27
CA GLU A 230 -4.12 -2.27 -3.32
C GLU A 230 -3.35 -1.22 -4.13
N GLY A 231 -2.05 -1.43 -4.29
CA GLY A 231 -1.23 -0.68 -5.24
C GLY A 231 -0.75 -1.59 -6.36
N VAL A 232 -0.73 -1.06 -7.58
CA VAL A 232 -0.26 -1.76 -8.77
C VAL A 232 0.69 -0.85 -9.55
N ILE A 233 1.84 -1.39 -9.93
CA ILE A 233 2.73 -0.80 -10.92
C ILE A 233 2.99 -1.81 -12.02
N GLN A 234 2.88 -1.36 -13.27
CA GLN A 234 3.19 -2.14 -14.46
C GLN A 234 4.11 -1.32 -15.36
N VAL A 235 5.19 -1.95 -15.82
CA VAL A 235 6.12 -1.39 -16.80
C VAL A 235 6.28 -2.41 -17.91
N GLY A 236 5.74 -2.11 -19.10
CA GLY A 236 5.80 -3.00 -20.25
C GLY A 236 4.76 -2.63 -21.29
N GLN A 237 4.17 -3.64 -21.93
CA GLN A 237 3.22 -3.48 -23.03
C GLN A 237 1.98 -4.34 -22.81
N ASP A 238 0.82 -3.76 -23.12
CA ASP A 238 -0.42 -4.51 -23.27
C ASP A 238 -0.56 -4.86 -24.75
N PHE A 239 -0.81 -6.13 -25.05
CA PHE A 239 -1.03 -6.58 -26.42
C PHE A 239 -2.38 -7.28 -26.52
N SER A 240 -3.05 -7.13 -27.66
CA SER A 240 -4.37 -7.72 -27.89
C SER A 240 -4.27 -8.97 -28.77
N ILE A 241 -4.94 -10.05 -28.37
CA ILE A 241 -5.18 -11.21 -29.23
C ILE A 241 -6.63 -11.17 -29.70
N LYS A 242 -6.85 -11.39 -31.00
CA LYS A 242 -8.19 -11.53 -31.57
C LYS A 242 -8.72 -12.92 -31.25
N GLU A 243 -9.79 -12.98 -30.47
CA GLU A 243 -10.46 -14.22 -30.11
C GLU A 243 -11.89 -14.24 -30.63
N ARG A 244 -12.45 -15.44 -30.80
CA ARG A 244 -13.87 -15.60 -31.09
C ARG A 244 -14.62 -15.87 -29.80
N ASP A 245 -15.64 -15.07 -29.53
CA ASP A 245 -16.56 -15.34 -28.43
C ASP A 245 -17.46 -16.55 -28.74
N PHE A 246 -18.28 -16.97 -27.76
CA PHE A 246 -19.22 -18.08 -27.92
C PHE A 246 -20.29 -17.86 -29.00
N ALA A 247 -20.53 -16.61 -29.43
CA ALA A 247 -21.45 -16.25 -30.50
C ALA A 247 -20.75 -16.12 -31.86
N GLY A 248 -19.42 -16.36 -31.92
CA GLY A 248 -18.60 -16.29 -33.12
C GLY A 248 -18.13 -14.88 -33.50
N ASN A 249 -18.40 -13.87 -32.67
CA ASN A 249 -17.91 -12.51 -32.87
C ASN A 249 -16.42 -12.45 -32.56
N VAL A 250 -15.67 -11.67 -33.35
CA VAL A 250 -14.27 -11.39 -33.06
C VAL A 250 -14.19 -10.29 -32.00
N ILE A 251 -13.55 -10.59 -30.87
CA ILE A 251 -13.27 -9.66 -29.78
C ILE A 251 -11.76 -9.53 -29.59
N ASP A 252 -11.30 -8.36 -29.15
CA ASP A 252 -9.91 -8.14 -28.77
C ASP A 252 -9.75 -8.41 -27.27
N ARG A 253 -8.91 -9.39 -26.92
CA ARG A 253 -8.53 -9.70 -25.52
C ARG A 253 -7.15 -9.14 -25.23
N PHE A 254 -7.04 -8.28 -24.23
CA PHE A 254 -5.78 -7.65 -23.84
C PHE A 254 -5.03 -8.50 -22.82
N TYR A 255 -3.72 -8.61 -23.02
CA TYR A 255 -2.80 -9.28 -22.13
C TYR A 255 -1.70 -8.31 -21.71
N SER A 256 -1.64 -8.02 -20.42
CA SER A 256 -0.59 -7.19 -19.84
C SER A 256 0.71 -7.97 -19.70
N THR A 257 1.79 -7.38 -20.21
CA THR A 257 3.14 -7.94 -20.10
C THR A 257 4.15 -6.92 -19.66
N GLY A 258 5.27 -7.40 -19.14
CA GLY A 258 6.37 -6.61 -18.61
C GLY A 258 6.60 -6.93 -17.14
N THR A 259 7.10 -5.95 -16.39
CA THR A 259 7.26 -6.06 -14.95
C THR A 259 6.01 -5.53 -14.25
N ILE A 260 5.33 -6.40 -13.52
CA ILE A 260 4.09 -6.11 -12.80
C ILE A 260 4.32 -6.40 -11.31
N LEU A 261 4.01 -5.43 -10.47
CA LEU A 261 4.05 -5.54 -9.02
C LEU A 261 2.70 -5.08 -8.47
N ARG A 262 2.00 -5.99 -7.80
CA ARG A 262 0.69 -5.77 -7.18
C ARG A 262 0.79 -6.13 -5.71
N VAL A 263 0.47 -5.18 -4.83
CA VAL A 263 0.72 -5.30 -3.40
C VAL A 263 -0.42 -4.75 -2.57
N MET A 264 -0.61 -5.31 -1.39
CA MET A 264 -1.54 -4.80 -0.39
C MET A 264 -0.93 -4.94 1.01
N PRO A 265 -0.45 -3.83 1.62
CA PRO A 265 0.17 -3.84 2.93
C PRO A 265 -0.86 -3.66 4.07
N TYR A 266 -0.57 -4.27 5.23
CA TYR A 266 -1.25 -4.05 6.51
C TYR A 266 -0.21 -3.84 7.60
N VAL A 267 -0.39 -2.87 8.50
CA VAL A 267 0.61 -2.55 9.51
C VAL A 267 0.05 -2.82 10.89
N ILE A 268 0.59 -3.84 11.57
CA ILE A 268 0.18 -4.20 12.92
C ILE A 268 1.17 -3.59 13.91
N GLN A 269 0.67 -2.75 14.82
CA GLN A 269 1.43 -2.24 15.95
C GLN A 269 0.81 -2.79 17.24
N LYS A 270 1.61 -3.47 18.06
CA LYS A 270 1.20 -4.00 19.36
C LYS A 270 1.84 -3.17 20.47
N SER A 271 1.15 -3.03 21.59
CA SER A 271 1.75 -2.50 22.82
C SER A 271 2.41 -3.65 23.57
N GLY A 272 3.64 -3.43 24.04
CA GLY A 272 4.35 -4.36 24.91
C GLY A 272 3.75 -4.41 26.32
N PRO A 273 4.19 -5.35 27.17
CA PRO A 273 3.74 -5.47 28.56
C PRO A 273 3.90 -4.18 29.37
N ASP A 274 4.91 -3.37 29.02
CA ASP A 274 5.24 -2.10 29.69
C ASP A 274 4.44 -0.90 29.16
N GLY A 275 3.44 -1.13 28.29
CA GLY A 275 2.65 -0.07 27.65
C GLY A 275 3.37 0.70 26.53
N LYS A 276 4.65 0.37 26.25
CA LYS A 276 5.41 0.96 25.14
C LYS A 276 5.03 0.32 23.80
N PRO A 277 4.90 1.09 22.71
CA PRO A 277 4.64 0.53 21.39
C PRO A 277 5.84 -0.30 20.94
N LEU A 278 5.57 -1.53 20.48
CA LEU A 278 6.55 -2.37 19.80
C LEU A 278 6.77 -1.88 18.37
N GLU A 279 7.84 -2.37 17.75
CA GLU A 279 8.10 -2.10 16.34
C GLU A 279 6.93 -2.58 15.47
N PRO A 280 6.51 -1.77 14.48
CA PRO A 280 5.41 -2.12 13.60
C PRO A 280 5.82 -3.29 12.69
N VAL A 281 4.93 -4.27 12.58
CA VAL A 281 5.09 -5.41 11.65
C VAL A 281 4.24 -5.16 10.41
N ILE A 282 4.86 -5.23 9.24
CA ILE A 282 4.24 -5.04 7.94
C ILE A 282 3.86 -6.42 7.38
N PHE A 283 2.56 -6.66 7.24
CA PHE A 283 2.01 -7.82 6.55
C PHE A 283 1.74 -7.46 5.09
N LEU A 284 2.28 -8.24 4.15
CA LEU A 284 2.18 -7.96 2.73
C LEU A 284 1.52 -9.12 2.01
N LYS A 285 0.45 -8.84 1.27
CA LYS A 285 0.00 -9.70 0.17
C LYS A 285 0.65 -9.19 -1.11
N ILE A 286 1.40 -10.05 -1.80
CA ILE A 286 2.21 -9.64 -2.94
C ILE A 286 2.04 -10.58 -4.13
N HIS A 287 1.94 -9.97 -5.31
CA HIS A 287 2.03 -10.60 -6.61
C HIS A 287 3.09 -9.85 -7.42
N VAL A 288 4.07 -10.60 -7.90
CA VAL A 288 5.14 -10.09 -8.76
C VAL A 288 5.19 -10.93 -10.01
N GLU A 289 5.25 -10.27 -11.16
CA GLU A 289 5.36 -10.92 -12.46
C GLU A 289 6.41 -10.17 -13.30
N ARG A 290 7.21 -10.93 -14.03
CA ARG A 290 7.98 -10.47 -15.17
C ARG A 290 7.58 -11.29 -16.38
N SER A 291 7.14 -10.63 -17.43
CA SER A 291 6.69 -11.30 -18.65
C SER A 291 7.11 -10.59 -19.93
N THR A 292 7.25 -11.38 -20.98
CA THR A 292 7.59 -10.90 -22.34
C THR A 292 6.74 -11.62 -23.36
N ALA A 293 6.03 -10.86 -24.19
CA ALA A 293 5.26 -11.38 -25.31
C ALA A 293 6.11 -11.51 -26.57
N HIS A 294 5.93 -12.61 -27.30
CA HIS A 294 6.45 -12.85 -28.63
C HIS A 294 5.27 -13.19 -29.55
N PRO A 295 4.58 -12.17 -30.10
CA PRO A 295 3.50 -12.39 -31.05
C PRO A 295 4.05 -12.97 -32.35
N ASP A 296 3.50 -14.09 -32.82
CA ASP A 296 3.77 -14.67 -34.13
C ASP A 296 2.46 -14.83 -34.92
N VAL A 297 2.58 -14.98 -36.24
CA VAL A 297 1.45 -15.06 -37.19
C VAL A 297 0.53 -16.24 -36.88
N VAL A 298 1.08 -17.31 -36.31
CA VAL A 298 0.35 -18.54 -35.98
C VAL A 298 -0.09 -18.59 -34.51
N SER A 299 0.78 -18.19 -33.58
CA SER A 299 0.49 -18.22 -32.14
C SER A 299 1.27 -17.13 -31.40
N THR A 300 0.77 -16.70 -30.25
CA THR A 300 1.53 -15.77 -29.38
C THR A 300 2.05 -16.51 -28.17
N ILE A 301 3.36 -16.43 -27.92
CA ILE A 301 4.00 -17.02 -26.75
C ILE A 301 4.26 -15.92 -25.73
N ILE A 302 3.79 -16.11 -24.49
CA ILE A 302 4.09 -15.22 -23.37
C ILE A 302 4.97 -15.98 -22.38
N ASN A 303 6.23 -15.58 -22.28
CA ASN A 303 7.10 -16.10 -21.22
C ASN A 303 6.77 -15.32 -19.94
N LYS A 304 6.48 -16.03 -18.84
CA LYS A 304 6.12 -15.43 -17.55
C LYS A 304 6.92 -16.04 -16.41
N SER A 305 7.47 -15.20 -15.57
CA SER A 305 8.05 -15.54 -14.28
C SER A 305 7.26 -14.79 -13.21
N GLN A 306 6.55 -15.51 -12.34
CA GLN A 306 5.68 -14.90 -11.34
C GLN A 306 5.81 -15.56 -9.97
N ALA A 307 5.58 -14.79 -8.91
CA ALA A 307 5.47 -15.29 -7.55
C ALA A 307 4.31 -14.61 -6.82
N ASN A 308 3.57 -15.40 -6.04
CA ASN A 308 2.51 -14.95 -5.15
C ASN A 308 2.90 -15.33 -3.73
N SER A 309 2.89 -14.37 -2.80
CA SER A 309 3.28 -14.66 -1.43
C SER A 309 2.55 -13.79 -0.40
N TYR A 310 2.62 -14.23 0.84
CA TYR A 310 2.20 -13.51 2.04
C TYR A 310 3.41 -13.39 2.96
N LEU A 311 3.83 -12.17 3.27
CA LEU A 311 5.09 -11.91 3.99
C LEU A 311 4.82 -11.08 5.23
N GLN A 312 5.74 -11.19 6.19
CA GLN A 312 5.80 -10.38 7.39
C GLN A 312 7.19 -9.79 7.47
N LEU A 313 7.29 -8.46 7.51
CA LEU A 313 8.55 -7.73 7.50
C LEU A 313 8.51 -6.61 8.54
N TYR A 314 9.66 -6.31 9.13
CA TYR A 314 9.87 -5.08 9.88
C TYR A 314 10.13 -3.90 8.93
N ASP A 315 10.16 -2.68 9.49
CA ASP A 315 10.45 -1.47 8.74
C ASP A 315 11.88 -1.49 8.17
N GLY A 316 11.99 -1.45 6.84
CA GLY A 316 13.25 -1.48 6.10
C GLY A 316 13.80 -2.87 5.85
N GLU A 317 13.12 -3.93 6.29
CA GLU A 317 13.59 -5.30 6.14
C GLU A 317 13.49 -5.79 4.68
N GLU A 318 14.47 -6.59 4.28
CA GLU A 318 14.56 -7.22 2.97
C GLU A 318 14.44 -8.73 3.10
N THR A 319 13.63 -9.37 2.25
CA THR A 319 13.43 -10.82 2.21
C THR A 319 13.42 -11.38 0.80
N LEU A 320 13.81 -12.64 0.67
CA LEU A 320 13.73 -13.40 -0.57
C LEU A 320 12.37 -14.13 -0.63
N ILE A 321 11.65 -13.94 -1.74
CA ILE A 321 10.31 -14.52 -1.90
C ILE A 321 10.34 -15.77 -2.77
N ALA A 322 11.19 -15.76 -3.79
CA ALA A 322 11.28 -16.84 -4.75
C ALA A 322 12.71 -16.97 -5.29
N GLY A 323 13.16 -18.21 -5.40
CA GLY A 323 14.34 -18.62 -6.15
C GLY A 323 13.94 -19.73 -7.12
N LEU A 324 14.26 -19.58 -8.39
CA LEU A 324 14.03 -20.60 -9.42
C LEU A 324 15.31 -20.79 -10.21
N TYR A 325 15.64 -22.03 -10.56
CA TYR A 325 16.69 -22.30 -11.53
C TYR A 325 16.12 -23.04 -12.74
N SER A 326 16.67 -22.74 -13.91
CA SER A 326 16.34 -23.37 -15.18
C SER A 326 17.61 -23.89 -15.82
N THR A 327 17.56 -25.11 -16.34
CA THR A 327 18.67 -25.73 -17.06
C THR A 327 18.25 -26.00 -18.50
N GLU A 328 18.89 -25.32 -19.44
CA GLU A 328 18.68 -25.50 -20.86
C GLU A 328 19.84 -26.31 -21.46
N LYS A 329 19.53 -27.48 -22.01
CA LYS A 329 20.52 -28.37 -22.65
C LYS A 329 20.34 -28.30 -24.16
N ASN A 330 21.29 -27.69 -24.85
CA ASN A 330 21.38 -27.67 -26.29
C ASN A 330 22.40 -28.70 -26.77
N SER A 331 21.95 -29.81 -27.35
CA SER A 331 22.83 -30.84 -27.90
C SER A 331 22.93 -30.69 -29.42
N VAL A 332 24.11 -30.28 -29.90
CA VAL A 332 24.39 -30.10 -31.32
C VAL A 332 25.43 -31.12 -31.76
N ARG A 333 25.07 -31.97 -32.74
CA ARG A 333 26.04 -32.90 -33.36
C ARG A 333 26.86 -32.15 -34.41
N LYS A 334 28.16 -31.96 -34.14
CA LYS A 334 29.12 -31.36 -35.07
C LYS A 334 29.93 -32.46 -35.75
N GLY A 335 30.32 -32.26 -37.00
CA GLY A 335 31.08 -33.25 -37.76
C GLY A 335 31.19 -32.91 -39.23
N VAL A 336 31.85 -33.77 -40.00
CA VAL A 336 31.94 -33.62 -41.46
C VAL A 336 30.55 -33.85 -42.08
N PRO A 337 30.00 -32.88 -42.84
CA PRO A 337 28.72 -33.05 -43.54
C PRO A 337 28.71 -34.34 -44.37
N ILE A 338 27.55 -34.98 -44.51
CA ILE A 338 27.35 -36.29 -45.17
C ILE A 338 27.90 -37.46 -44.33
N LEU A 339 29.18 -37.46 -43.95
CA LEU A 339 29.81 -38.58 -43.23
C LEU A 339 29.25 -38.78 -41.81
N LYS A 340 28.92 -37.68 -41.11
CA LYS A 340 28.34 -37.74 -39.76
C LYS A 340 26.89 -38.25 -39.72
N ASP A 341 26.19 -38.20 -40.86
CA ASP A 341 24.77 -38.53 -41.01
C ASP A 341 24.56 -39.82 -41.82
N MET A 342 25.62 -40.59 -42.09
CA MET A 342 25.52 -41.85 -42.83
C MET A 342 24.79 -42.95 -42.03
N PRO A 343 24.15 -43.91 -42.73
CA PRO A 343 23.56 -45.07 -42.09
C PRO A 343 24.57 -45.89 -41.26
N TRP A 344 24.09 -46.48 -40.17
CA TRP A 344 24.91 -47.21 -39.19
C TRP A 344 25.68 -48.43 -39.73
N TRP A 345 25.25 -49.00 -40.87
CA TRP A 345 25.91 -50.13 -41.54
C TRP A 345 27.21 -49.74 -42.29
N PHE A 346 27.49 -48.44 -42.43
CA PHE A 346 28.76 -47.91 -42.94
C PHE A 346 29.79 -47.86 -41.81
N PHE A 347 30.24 -49.03 -41.31
CA PHE A 347 31.42 -49.25 -40.45
C PHE A 347 31.69 -48.23 -39.31
N GLY A 348 30.66 -47.70 -38.64
CA GLY A 348 30.85 -46.77 -37.51
C GLY A 348 31.39 -45.38 -37.87
N PHE A 349 31.51 -45.06 -39.17
CA PHE A 349 31.90 -43.74 -39.68
C PHE A 349 31.12 -42.57 -39.02
N PRO A 350 29.80 -42.67 -38.77
CA PRO A 350 29.05 -41.59 -38.12
C PRO A 350 29.60 -41.18 -36.74
N TYR A 351 30.21 -42.10 -35.99
CA TYR A 351 30.75 -41.85 -34.64
C TYR A 351 32.19 -41.32 -34.66
N ILE A 352 32.94 -41.59 -35.73
CA ILE A 352 34.34 -41.13 -35.88
C ILE A 352 34.36 -39.71 -36.49
N PHE A 353 33.42 -39.43 -37.41
CA PHE A 353 33.35 -38.16 -38.14
C PHE A 353 32.35 -37.16 -37.55
N GLY A 354 31.72 -37.50 -36.42
CA GLY A 354 30.81 -36.62 -35.70
C GLY A 354 30.90 -36.78 -34.18
N TYR A 355 30.84 -35.66 -33.47
CA TYR A 355 30.77 -35.61 -32.01
C TYR A 355 29.56 -34.79 -31.57
N ASN A 356 28.97 -35.16 -30.43
CA ASN A 356 27.90 -34.38 -29.81
C ASN A 356 28.54 -33.28 -28.95
N ARG A 357 28.25 -32.01 -29.24
CA ARG A 357 28.52 -30.90 -28.33
C ARG A 357 27.23 -30.62 -27.56
N THR A 358 27.21 -30.97 -26.28
CA THR A 358 26.15 -30.56 -25.37
C THR A 358 26.57 -29.26 -24.69
N GLU A 359 25.83 -28.19 -24.94
CA GLU A 359 25.93 -26.93 -24.24
C GLU A 359 24.82 -26.88 -23.20
N GLU A 360 25.18 -26.64 -21.94
CA GLU A 360 24.23 -26.62 -20.83
C GLU A 360 24.28 -25.24 -20.17
N ASN A 361 23.23 -24.46 -20.39
CA ASN A 361 23.04 -23.13 -19.85
C ASN A 361 22.15 -23.22 -18.60
N GLU A 362 22.73 -22.93 -17.44
CA GLU A 362 22.00 -22.92 -16.17
C GLU A 362 21.76 -21.48 -15.72
N LYS A 363 20.50 -21.09 -15.59
CA LYS A 363 20.09 -19.76 -15.12
C LYS A 363 19.45 -19.88 -13.75
N GLU A 364 19.71 -18.92 -12.89
CA GLU A 364 19.08 -18.76 -11.59
C GLU A 364 18.38 -17.40 -11.52
N LEU A 365 17.08 -17.39 -11.23
CA LEU A 365 16.25 -16.21 -11.05
C LEU A 365 15.90 -16.08 -9.56
N VAL A 366 16.17 -14.90 -9.00
CA VAL A 366 15.86 -14.58 -7.61
C VAL A 366 15.00 -13.31 -7.56
N ILE A 367 14.00 -13.32 -6.68
CA ILE A 367 13.11 -12.19 -6.44
C ILE A 367 13.22 -11.77 -4.97
N ILE A 368 13.69 -10.55 -4.76
CA ILE A 368 13.97 -9.96 -3.46
C ILE A 368 13.04 -8.78 -3.25
N ILE A 369 12.51 -8.62 -2.04
CA ILE A 369 11.58 -7.54 -1.69
C ILE A 369 11.97 -6.85 -0.40
N LYS A 370 11.83 -5.53 -0.42
CA LYS A 370 12.01 -4.62 0.70
C LYS A 370 10.70 -3.92 1.00
N ALA A 371 10.38 -3.77 2.28
CA ALA A 371 9.25 -2.95 2.71
C ALA A 371 9.70 -1.91 3.73
N SER A 372 9.34 -0.65 3.52
CA SER A 372 9.66 0.44 4.45
C SER A 372 8.43 1.28 4.76
N LEU A 373 8.27 1.63 6.02
CA LEU A 373 7.18 2.45 6.53
C LEU A 373 7.56 3.93 6.33
N LEU A 374 6.73 4.67 5.60
CA LEU A 374 6.93 6.10 5.43
C LEU A 374 6.35 6.86 6.61
N LYS A 375 7.02 7.97 6.96
CA LYS A 375 6.53 8.91 7.97
C LYS A 375 5.23 9.55 7.51
N ASP A 376 4.26 9.67 8.41
CA ASP A 376 2.99 10.36 8.18
C ASP A 376 3.17 11.77 7.56
N VAL A 377 2.27 12.15 6.65
CA VAL A 377 2.25 13.44 5.94
C VAL A 377 2.34 14.62 6.90
N LEU A 378 1.59 14.59 8.01
CA LEU A 378 1.59 15.67 9.01
C LEU A 378 2.94 15.75 9.73
N THR A 379 3.57 14.61 9.97
CA THR A 379 4.93 14.54 10.55
C THR A 379 5.96 15.08 9.57
N ARG A 380 5.85 14.74 8.27
CA ARG A 380 6.72 15.30 7.22
C ARG A 380 6.62 16.83 7.15
N GLN A 381 5.41 17.37 7.23
CA GLN A 381 5.20 18.83 7.22
C GLN A 381 5.87 19.51 8.42
N LYS A 382 5.79 18.93 9.63
CA LYS A 382 6.47 19.45 10.83
C LYS A 382 7.98 19.48 10.62
N VAL A 383 8.58 18.38 10.14
CA VAL A 383 10.02 18.29 9.87
C VAL A 383 10.45 19.35 8.85
N THR A 384 9.72 19.49 7.74
CA THR A 384 10.03 20.49 6.71
C THR A 384 9.94 21.92 7.25
N LYS A 385 8.92 22.23 8.07
CA LYS A 385 8.79 23.55 8.72
C LYS A 385 9.91 23.82 9.71
N THR A 386 10.27 22.85 10.55
CA THR A 386 11.41 22.97 11.49
C THR A 386 12.72 23.19 10.76
N ASN A 387 12.97 22.44 9.67
CA ASN A 387 14.17 22.60 8.88
C ASN A 387 14.21 23.97 8.17
N ALA A 388 13.08 24.44 7.63
CA ALA A 388 12.97 25.77 7.04
C ALA A 388 13.17 26.91 8.06
N LEU A 389 12.67 26.74 9.29
CA LEU A 389 12.91 27.67 10.41
C LEU A 389 14.38 27.66 10.85
N ASN A 390 15.02 26.50 10.92
CA ASN A 390 16.45 26.41 11.27
C ASN A 390 17.34 27.04 10.18
N LEU A 391 16.96 26.90 8.91
CA LEU A 391 17.63 27.56 7.78
C LEU A 391 17.46 29.09 7.85
N SER A 392 16.27 29.60 8.16
CA SER A 392 16.06 31.05 8.30
C SER A 392 16.77 31.61 9.53
N HIS A 393 16.87 30.87 10.64
CA HIS A 393 17.67 31.26 11.80
C HIS A 393 19.17 31.31 11.50
N THR A 394 19.69 30.33 10.75
CA THR A 394 21.11 30.31 10.32
C THR A 394 21.43 31.49 9.41
N VAL A 395 20.53 31.79 8.47
CA VAL A 395 20.67 32.94 7.56
C VAL A 395 20.54 34.27 8.32
N ALA A 396 19.58 34.41 9.25
CA ALA A 396 19.41 35.63 10.05
C ALA A 396 20.57 35.89 11.02
N GLN A 397 21.20 34.84 11.57
CA GLN A 397 22.41 34.96 12.38
C GLN A 397 23.62 35.43 11.55
N ASN A 398 23.74 34.97 10.30
CA ASN A 398 24.78 35.43 9.39
C ASN A 398 24.59 36.90 8.96
N TYR A 399 23.35 37.38 8.85
CA TYR A 399 23.07 38.80 8.59
C TYR A 399 23.32 39.72 9.81
N GLN A 400 23.35 39.20 11.04
CA GLN A 400 23.75 39.97 12.21
C GLN A 400 25.29 40.04 12.37
N SER A 401 26.03 39.03 11.92
CA SER A 401 27.50 39.05 11.92
C SER A 401 28.12 39.92 10.82
N ASP A 402 27.40 40.18 9.72
CA ASP A 402 27.90 40.97 8.58
C ASP A 402 27.85 42.50 8.79
N SER A 403 27.36 42.98 9.94
CA SER A 403 27.39 44.41 10.27
C SER A 403 28.75 44.95 10.75
N PHE A 404 29.79 44.09 10.81
CA PHE A 404 31.12 44.45 11.33
C PHE A 404 32.26 44.51 10.29
N ILE A 405 32.01 44.27 9.00
CA ILE A 405 33.02 44.46 7.95
C ILE A 405 32.63 45.66 7.10
N ARG A 406 32.84 46.86 7.66
CA ARG A 406 33.03 48.08 6.87
C ARG A 406 34.50 48.43 6.95
N ASN A 407 35.29 47.87 6.05
CA ASN A 407 36.38 48.55 5.36
C ASN A 407 37.11 47.56 4.45
N ASP A 408 37.44 48.09 3.27
CA ASP A 408 38.49 47.61 2.38
C ASP A 408 38.14 46.51 1.37
N PHE A 409 37.50 46.92 0.28
CA PHE A 409 37.78 46.36 -1.04
C PHE A 409 37.73 47.49 -2.07
N SER A 410 38.83 48.24 -2.13
CA SER A 410 39.22 48.86 -3.39
C SER A 410 39.96 47.81 -4.21
N GLN A 411 39.59 47.71 -5.50
CA GLN A 411 40.21 46.89 -6.55
C GLN A 411 39.77 45.41 -6.55
N VAL A 412 39.08 45.00 -7.61
CA VAL A 412 39.50 43.95 -8.57
C VAL A 412 38.46 43.85 -9.68
N ASN A 413 38.97 43.77 -10.92
CA ASN A 413 38.28 44.00 -12.19
C ASN A 413 37.26 42.92 -12.58
N VAL A 414 36.20 43.42 -13.23
CA VAL A 414 35.16 42.68 -13.94
C VAL A 414 35.70 42.20 -15.29
N TYR A 415 35.67 40.89 -15.54
CA TYR A 415 35.73 40.35 -16.91
C TYR A 415 34.36 39.82 -17.33
N GLN A 416 34.01 40.22 -18.56
CA GLN A 416 32.70 40.13 -19.19
C GLN A 416 32.32 38.72 -19.65
N ASN A 417 31.00 38.51 -19.72
CA ASN A 417 30.29 37.35 -20.26
C ASN A 417 30.68 36.98 -21.69
N THR A 418 30.56 35.69 -22.05
CA THR A 418 30.48 35.19 -23.43
C THR A 418 29.33 34.16 -23.52
N PRO A 419 28.54 34.12 -24.63
CA PRO A 419 27.17 33.57 -24.62
C PRO A 419 27.05 32.09 -25.05
N VAL A 420 25.85 31.56 -24.78
CA VAL A 420 25.31 30.21 -25.06
C VAL A 420 25.27 29.89 -26.56
N GLN A 421 25.63 28.66 -26.94
CA GLN A 421 25.44 28.11 -28.30
C GLN A 421 24.22 27.17 -28.38
N ASP A 422 23.39 27.41 -29.40
CA ASP A 422 22.21 26.62 -29.78
C ASP A 422 22.59 25.27 -30.41
N PHE A 423 21.91 24.19 -30.00
CA PHE A 423 22.01 22.87 -30.65
C PHE A 423 20.84 22.66 -31.63
N LYS A 424 21.15 22.50 -32.93
CA LYS A 424 20.20 22.15 -33.99
C LYS A 424 19.92 20.64 -34.01
N VAL A 425 18.64 20.28 -34.02
CA VAL A 425 18.14 18.92 -34.29
C VAL A 425 18.14 18.68 -35.80
N THR A 426 18.74 17.58 -36.24
CA THR A 426 18.66 17.10 -37.64
C THR A 426 17.99 15.74 -37.66
N THR A 427 16.91 15.62 -38.42
CA THR A 427 16.22 14.37 -38.79
C THR A 427 16.60 13.97 -40.21
N ASN A 428 16.82 12.68 -40.47
CA ASN A 428 16.64 12.12 -41.82
C ASN A 428 16.22 10.62 -41.76
N PRO A 429 15.33 10.12 -42.66
CA PRO A 429 14.77 8.75 -42.64
C PRO A 429 15.28 7.84 -43.79
N GLU A 430 14.69 6.61 -43.90
CA GLU A 430 14.87 5.48 -44.87
C GLU A 430 15.84 4.34 -44.47
N ALA A 431 15.68 3.05 -44.84
CA ALA A 431 14.57 2.13 -45.15
C ALA A 431 15.17 0.69 -45.35
N ALA A 432 14.42 -0.35 -44.93
CA ALA A 432 14.23 -1.71 -45.52
C ALA A 432 15.36 -2.78 -45.73
N MET A 433 15.09 -3.98 -45.17
CA MET A 433 14.91 -5.33 -45.81
C MET A 433 15.96 -6.49 -45.78
N ILE A 434 15.40 -7.72 -45.51
CA ILE A 434 15.81 -9.13 -45.85
C ILE A 434 16.77 -9.83 -44.84
N SER A 435 16.62 -11.08 -44.33
CA SER A 435 16.09 -12.40 -44.82
C SER A 435 15.76 -13.42 -43.69
N GLN A 436 14.83 -14.36 -43.94
CA GLN A 436 14.60 -15.66 -43.24
C GLN A 436 15.59 -16.77 -43.71
N PRO A 437 15.64 -17.97 -43.06
CA PRO A 437 14.88 -19.14 -43.57
C PRO A 437 14.31 -20.18 -42.54
N SER A 438 13.13 -20.75 -42.89
CA SER A 438 12.56 -22.15 -42.81
C SER A 438 13.31 -23.31 -42.09
N SER A 439 12.74 -24.44 -41.57
CA SER A 439 11.36 -24.99 -41.35
C SER A 439 11.42 -26.45 -40.74
N MET A 440 10.34 -26.90 -40.04
CA MET A 440 9.79 -28.29 -39.83
C MET A 440 10.41 -29.29 -38.78
N PRO A 441 9.70 -30.39 -38.33
CA PRO A 441 8.54 -30.45 -37.40
C PRO A 441 8.72 -31.52 -36.25
N ILE A 442 7.70 -31.74 -35.38
CA ILE A 442 7.19 -33.06 -34.86
C ILE A 442 6.72 -33.08 -33.36
N GLN A 443 5.42 -33.41 -33.21
CA GLN A 443 4.66 -34.24 -32.23
C GLN A 443 4.81 -34.10 -30.69
N SER A 444 3.75 -33.54 -30.10
CA SER A 444 2.80 -34.17 -29.15
C SER A 444 3.27 -35.36 -28.29
N THR A 445 3.31 -35.15 -26.96
CA THR A 445 2.70 -36.06 -25.98
C THR A 445 2.22 -35.26 -24.76
N ALA A 446 0.92 -35.36 -24.45
CA ALA A 446 0.30 -34.72 -23.29
C ALA A 446 0.29 -35.64 -22.07
N PRO A 447 0.55 -35.15 -20.85
CA PRO A 447 0.13 -35.81 -19.62
C PRO A 447 -1.17 -35.21 -19.07
N ILE A 448 -1.93 -36.09 -18.44
CA ILE A 448 -3.32 -35.97 -17.97
C ILE A 448 -3.49 -34.80 -16.97
N VAL A 449 -4.38 -33.86 -17.29
CA VAL A 449 -4.82 -32.78 -16.41
C VAL A 449 -5.89 -33.29 -15.45
N GLN A 450 -5.67 -33.11 -14.15
CA GLN A 450 -6.75 -33.19 -13.15
C GLN A 450 -7.73 -32.04 -13.41
N ASN A 451 -8.96 -32.39 -13.83
CA ASN A 451 -10.04 -31.44 -14.08
C ASN A 451 -10.44 -30.71 -12.79
N TYR A 452 -9.95 -29.50 -12.58
CA TYR A 452 -10.63 -28.52 -11.75
C TYR A 452 -11.67 -27.80 -12.62
N SER A 453 -12.96 -28.09 -12.39
CA SER A 453 -14.05 -27.36 -13.02
C SER A 453 -13.91 -25.86 -12.75
N PRO A 454 -13.99 -24.99 -13.78
CA PRO A 454 -13.91 -23.55 -13.58
C PRO A 454 -15.05 -23.06 -12.69
N LEU A 455 -14.74 -22.14 -11.78
CA LEU A 455 -15.73 -21.48 -10.94
C LEU A 455 -16.79 -20.80 -11.85
N PRO A 456 -18.09 -20.94 -11.56
CA PRO A 456 -19.14 -20.38 -12.40
C PRO A 456 -19.05 -18.84 -12.44
N LYS A 457 -19.13 -18.24 -13.63
CA LYS A 457 -19.07 -16.77 -13.85
C LYS A 457 -20.25 -16.00 -13.23
N TYR A 458 -21.34 -16.69 -12.91
CA TYR A 458 -22.53 -16.12 -12.30
C TYR A 458 -23.18 -17.10 -11.32
N CYS A 459 -23.74 -16.58 -10.24
CA CYS A 459 -24.64 -17.33 -9.37
C CYS A 459 -26.09 -17.06 -9.77
N LEU A 460 -26.84 -18.14 -10.02
CA LEU A 460 -28.29 -18.06 -10.24
C LEU A 460 -29.06 -18.50 -9.00
N GLY A 461 -29.97 -17.66 -8.53
CA GLY A 461 -30.89 -17.94 -7.44
C GLY A 461 -32.34 -17.74 -7.86
N LYS A 462 -33.25 -18.50 -7.27
CA LYS A 462 -34.70 -18.36 -7.47
C LYS A 462 -35.33 -17.76 -6.22
N VAL A 463 -36.18 -16.76 -6.40
CA VAL A 463 -36.96 -16.17 -5.30
C VAL A 463 -38.04 -17.17 -4.88
N VAL A 464 -37.95 -17.63 -3.63
CA VAL A 464 -38.88 -18.61 -3.05
C VAL A 464 -40.04 -17.91 -2.34
N LYS A 465 -39.74 -16.88 -1.55
CA LYS A 465 -40.72 -16.17 -0.73
C LYS A 465 -40.35 -14.71 -0.60
N ILE A 466 -41.34 -13.84 -0.54
CA ILE A 466 -41.16 -12.40 -0.32
C ILE A 466 -42.00 -12.01 0.89
N LYS A 467 -41.41 -11.26 1.82
CA LYS A 467 -42.10 -10.62 2.93
C LYS A 467 -41.57 -9.19 3.04
N ASP A 468 -42.48 -8.22 2.90
CA ASP A 468 -42.16 -6.79 2.88
C ASP A 468 -41.12 -6.43 1.81
N GLN A 469 -39.92 -6.00 2.23
CA GLN A 469 -38.80 -5.68 1.34
C GLN A 469 -37.75 -6.81 1.25
N PHE A 470 -38.01 -7.97 1.85
CA PHE A 470 -37.06 -9.06 1.95
C PHE A 470 -37.49 -10.26 1.09
N ALA A 471 -36.54 -10.78 0.33
CA ALA A 471 -36.71 -11.97 -0.49
C ALA A 471 -35.85 -13.11 0.05
N LEU A 472 -36.44 -14.29 0.20
CA LEU A 472 -35.72 -15.54 0.43
C LEU A 472 -35.35 -16.16 -0.91
N ILE A 473 -34.06 -16.42 -1.10
CA ILE A 473 -33.48 -16.93 -2.35
C ILE A 473 -32.99 -18.35 -2.11
N ASN A 474 -33.24 -19.23 -3.07
CA ASN A 474 -32.62 -20.56 -3.13
C ASN A 474 -31.68 -20.61 -4.34
N TRP A 475 -30.41 -20.90 -4.11
CA TRP A 475 -29.39 -20.87 -5.15
C TRP A 475 -29.28 -22.20 -5.89
N GLN A 476 -28.89 -22.17 -7.16
CA GLN A 476 -28.59 -23.37 -7.92
C GLN A 476 -27.15 -23.87 -7.68
N SER A 477 -26.27 -22.98 -7.22
CA SER A 477 -24.87 -23.27 -6.90
C SER A 477 -24.56 -22.80 -5.49
N LYS A 478 -23.74 -23.55 -4.75
CA LYS A 478 -23.44 -23.26 -3.34
C LYS A 478 -22.76 -21.88 -3.21
N PRO A 479 -23.41 -20.86 -2.61
CA PRO A 479 -22.90 -19.49 -2.64
C PRO A 479 -21.84 -19.20 -1.57
N GLU A 480 -21.75 -20.06 -0.55
CA GLU A 480 -20.72 -20.01 0.49
C GLU A 480 -19.30 -20.14 -0.09
N VAL A 481 -19.17 -20.84 -1.23
CA VAL A 481 -17.90 -20.96 -1.98
C VAL A 481 -17.57 -19.68 -2.77
N LEU A 482 -18.56 -18.80 -2.97
CA LEU A 482 -18.53 -17.71 -3.96
C LEU A 482 -18.65 -16.30 -3.33
N ASN A 483 -18.65 -16.20 -2.00
CA ASN A 483 -18.71 -14.97 -1.19
C ASN A 483 -19.59 -13.85 -1.80
N ILE A 484 -20.90 -14.05 -1.74
CA ILE A 484 -21.91 -13.15 -2.34
C ILE A 484 -22.56 -12.19 -1.33
N ASP A 485 -22.15 -12.23 -0.06
CA ASP A 485 -22.75 -11.40 0.99
C ASP A 485 -22.37 -9.93 0.82
N GLY A 486 -23.34 -9.04 1.04
CA GLY A 486 -23.20 -7.60 0.80
C GLY A 486 -23.27 -7.18 -0.67
N ARG A 487 -23.21 -8.11 -1.63
CA ARG A 487 -23.25 -7.80 -3.07
C ARG A 487 -24.63 -7.38 -3.54
N THR A 488 -24.62 -6.58 -4.60
CA THR A 488 -25.82 -6.13 -5.30
C THR A 488 -26.10 -7.09 -6.47
N ALA A 489 -27.33 -7.56 -6.57
CA ALA A 489 -27.77 -8.55 -7.54
C ALA A 489 -28.90 -8.00 -8.42
N SER A 490 -28.92 -8.40 -9.69
CA SER A 490 -29.99 -8.05 -10.61
C SER A 490 -31.13 -9.06 -10.50
N VAL A 491 -32.35 -8.56 -10.36
CA VAL A 491 -33.56 -9.38 -10.39
C VAL A 491 -34.06 -9.42 -11.82
N VAL A 492 -34.22 -10.61 -12.37
CA VAL A 492 -34.62 -10.83 -13.76
C VAL A 492 -35.85 -11.72 -13.85
N ARG A 493 -36.71 -11.42 -14.81
CA ARG A 493 -37.86 -12.25 -15.18
C ARG A 493 -37.67 -12.80 -16.58
N LYS A 494 -37.87 -14.10 -16.73
CA LYS A 494 -37.90 -14.78 -18.03
C LYS A 494 -39.33 -14.71 -18.56
N SER A 495 -39.51 -14.15 -19.76
CA SER A 495 -40.81 -14.21 -20.44
C SER A 495 -41.01 -15.58 -21.08
N ASN A 496 -42.17 -16.20 -20.85
CA ASN A 496 -42.51 -17.52 -21.40
C ASN A 496 -42.77 -17.51 -22.91
N SER A 497 -43.13 -16.36 -23.49
CA SER A 497 -43.49 -16.28 -24.91
C SER A 497 -42.28 -16.13 -25.84
N ASN A 498 -41.30 -15.30 -25.48
CA ASN A 498 -40.22 -14.88 -26.41
C ASN A 498 -38.80 -15.25 -25.95
N ARG A 499 -38.65 -16.09 -24.90
CA ARG A 499 -37.36 -16.41 -24.24
C ARG A 499 -36.52 -15.20 -23.80
N LYS A 500 -37.09 -13.98 -23.85
CA LYS A 500 -36.43 -12.73 -23.48
C LYS A 500 -36.32 -12.62 -21.95
N VAL A 501 -35.16 -12.21 -21.47
CA VAL A 501 -34.89 -11.94 -20.05
C VAL A 501 -34.93 -10.42 -19.83
N THR A 502 -35.76 -9.97 -18.89
CA THR A 502 -35.91 -8.55 -18.56
C THR A 502 -35.49 -8.29 -17.11
N ILE A 503 -34.67 -7.26 -16.89
CA ILE A 503 -34.28 -6.81 -15.55
C ILE A 503 -35.47 -6.06 -14.94
N ILE A 504 -35.96 -6.54 -13.81
CA ILE A 504 -37.14 -6.02 -13.10
C ILE A 504 -36.80 -5.30 -11.80
N GLY A 505 -35.55 -5.36 -11.34
CA GLY A 505 -35.13 -4.66 -10.13
C GLY A 505 -33.72 -5.04 -9.68
N ILE A 506 -33.35 -4.49 -8.51
CA ILE A 506 -32.05 -4.70 -7.87
C ILE A 506 -32.29 -5.15 -6.43
N ALA A 507 -31.52 -6.12 -5.95
CA ALA A 507 -31.56 -6.59 -4.57
C ALA A 507 -30.16 -6.64 -3.96
N LYS A 508 -30.02 -6.28 -2.68
CA LYS A 508 -28.76 -6.41 -1.92
C LYS A 508 -28.82 -7.67 -1.06
N ILE A 509 -27.84 -8.55 -1.20
CA ILE A 509 -27.76 -9.79 -0.42
C ILE A 509 -27.27 -9.43 0.99
N LEU A 510 -28.04 -9.78 2.01
CA LEU A 510 -27.76 -9.44 3.41
C LEU A 510 -26.99 -10.53 4.14
N GLY A 511 -27.17 -11.79 3.74
CA GLY A 511 -26.47 -12.92 4.31
C GLY A 511 -26.87 -14.24 3.68
N THR A 512 -25.92 -15.17 3.65
CA THR A 512 -26.07 -16.50 3.07
C THR A 512 -25.86 -17.56 4.14
N ARG A 513 -26.75 -18.55 4.20
CA ARG A 513 -26.54 -19.79 4.98
C ARG A 513 -26.84 -20.99 4.09
N GLN A 514 -25.87 -21.89 3.95
CA GLN A 514 -25.95 -23.05 3.06
C GLN A 514 -26.29 -22.64 1.62
N ASN A 515 -27.45 -23.04 1.10
CA ASN A 515 -27.89 -22.75 -0.26
C ASN A 515 -29.00 -21.68 -0.31
N ARG A 516 -29.20 -20.94 0.79
CA ARG A 516 -30.25 -19.92 0.91
C ARG A 516 -29.66 -18.57 1.32
N SER A 517 -30.21 -17.51 0.76
CA SER A 517 -29.85 -16.14 1.16
C SER A 517 -31.08 -15.28 1.38
N VAL A 518 -30.93 -14.28 2.24
CA VAL A 518 -31.90 -13.20 2.42
C VAL A 518 -31.39 -11.97 1.68
N ALA A 519 -32.23 -11.37 0.84
CA ALA A 519 -31.89 -10.14 0.13
C ALA A 519 -32.92 -9.05 0.37
N LYS A 520 -32.45 -7.80 0.47
CA LYS A 520 -33.30 -6.60 0.55
C LYS A 520 -33.50 -6.01 -0.84
N ILE A 521 -34.75 -5.86 -1.26
CA ILE A 521 -35.14 -5.30 -2.55
C ILE A 521 -35.01 -3.77 -2.51
N ALA A 522 -34.29 -3.18 -3.47
CA ALA A 522 -34.18 -1.74 -3.62
C ALA A 522 -35.34 -1.20 -4.46
N LYS A 523 -36.18 -0.33 -3.89
CA LYS A 523 -37.47 0.12 -4.47
C LYS A 523 -37.35 1.12 -5.63
N LYS A 524 -36.21 1.20 -6.32
CA LYS A 524 -35.90 2.34 -7.22
C LYS A 524 -35.30 1.88 -8.54
N ARG A 525 -36.14 1.31 -9.42
CA ARG A 525 -36.05 1.32 -10.90
C ARG A 525 -37.03 0.26 -11.46
N LEU A 526 -38.05 0.73 -12.19
CA LEU A 526 -39.09 0.01 -12.96
C LEU A 526 -40.41 -0.40 -12.26
N ASN A 527 -41.52 -0.17 -12.98
CA ASN A 527 -42.95 -0.32 -12.61
C ASN A 527 -43.44 -1.78 -12.41
N SER A 528 -42.57 -2.73 -12.08
CA SER A 528 -42.94 -4.15 -11.97
C SER A 528 -42.67 -4.72 -10.57
N GLN A 529 -43.71 -5.24 -9.92
CA GLN A 529 -43.59 -5.92 -8.62
C GLN A 529 -42.84 -7.25 -8.76
N ILE A 530 -41.83 -7.47 -7.92
CA ILE A 530 -41.08 -8.73 -7.81
C ILE A 530 -41.96 -9.78 -7.12
N ARG A 531 -41.95 -11.02 -7.60
CA ARG A 531 -42.79 -12.12 -7.12
C ARG A 531 -41.98 -13.39 -6.89
N ALA A 532 -42.54 -14.34 -6.15
CA ALA A 532 -41.98 -15.68 -6.06
C ALA A 532 -41.90 -16.31 -7.46
N GLY A 533 -40.78 -16.93 -7.78
CA GLY A 533 -40.49 -17.47 -9.12
C GLY A 533 -39.57 -16.61 -9.99
N ASP A 534 -39.37 -15.33 -9.66
CA ASP A 534 -38.36 -14.49 -10.32
C ASP A 534 -36.93 -14.98 -10.00
N PHE A 535 -35.98 -14.66 -10.87
CA PHE A 535 -34.59 -15.06 -10.72
C PHE A 535 -33.72 -13.92 -10.24
N ILE A 536 -32.71 -14.24 -9.45
CA ILE A 536 -31.69 -13.31 -8.99
C ILE A 536 -30.35 -13.78 -9.54
N VAL A 537 -29.68 -12.89 -10.26
CA VAL A 537 -28.39 -13.13 -10.89
C VAL A 537 -27.34 -12.27 -10.19
N VAL A 538 -26.31 -12.91 -9.65
CA VAL A 538 -25.13 -12.24 -9.13
C VAL A 538 -24.01 -12.47 -10.12
N LYS A 539 -23.54 -11.40 -10.74
CA LYS A 539 -22.29 -11.45 -11.49
C LYS A 539 -21.15 -11.55 -10.48
N LEU A 540 -20.42 -12.65 -10.53
CA LEU A 540 -19.19 -12.77 -9.78
C LEU A 540 -18.15 -12.08 -10.64
N ASN A 541 -17.62 -10.95 -10.18
CA ASN A 541 -16.44 -10.36 -10.79
C ASN A 541 -15.31 -11.39 -10.65
N ALA A 542 -15.16 -12.25 -11.65
CA ALA A 542 -13.83 -12.55 -12.13
C ALA A 542 -13.25 -11.21 -12.62
N THR A 543 -11.97 -11.00 -12.35
CA THR A 543 -11.09 -10.24 -13.25
C THR A 543 -11.62 -10.27 -14.68
N GLU A 544 -11.65 -9.12 -15.35
CA GLU A 544 -12.04 -8.94 -16.76
C GLU A 544 -11.99 -10.26 -17.55
N ASP A 545 -13.17 -10.75 -17.94
CA ASP A 545 -13.48 -11.61 -19.11
C ASP A 545 -14.85 -12.31 -19.00
#